data_AF-A0A534WUS2-F1
#
_entry.id   AF-A0A534WUS2-F1
#
_cell.length_a   1.000
_cell.length_b   1.000
_cell.length_c   1.000
_cell.angle_alpha   90.00
_cell.angle_beta   90.00
_cell.angle_gamma   90.00
#
_symmetry.space_group_name_H-M   'P 1'
#
loop_
_entity.id
_entity.type
_entity.pdbx_description
1 polymer ?
#
loop_
_entity_poly.entity_id
_entity_poly.type
_entity_poly.pdbx_seq_one_letter_code
_entity_poly.pdbx_strand_id
1 'polypeptide(L)'
;MDVACGEQCDEGFANGTSGSCCTAVCTLKAAGTQCRAASDICDVAETCDGSSGACPADDFRSTSTVCRPLAGGCDVAEACPGNGPSCPADGVQQNGFVCRAVTGPCDTAEACDGSSASCPADGFLSASTVCRPAAGGCDLAENCTGSSAPCPDDAFLLAGAVCRAAAGICDAEETCPGGSPTCPPDAKKTDVCRAAVDACDVAESCNGTSNTCPTDVKATDGTSCT
;
A
#
# COMPACT_ATOMS: atom_id res chain seq x y z
N MET A 1 15.03 -52.39 -48.62
CA MET A 1 13.77 -52.43 -47.85
C MET A 1 12.90 -53.45 -48.54
N ASP A 2 12.90 -54.67 -48.03
CA ASP A 2 12.18 -55.79 -48.61
C ASP A 2 10.72 -55.63 -48.17
N VAL A 3 9.91 -54.92 -48.96
CA VAL A 3 8.46 -54.83 -48.72
C VAL A 3 7.89 -56.20 -49.04
N ALA A 4 7.89 -57.09 -48.06
CA ALA A 4 7.08 -58.28 -48.13
C ALA A 4 5.61 -57.83 -48.26
N CYS A 5 4.92 -58.33 -49.28
CA CYS A 5 3.57 -57.89 -49.65
C CYS A 5 2.58 -58.03 -48.46
N GLY A 6 2.29 -56.94 -47.75
CA GLY A 6 1.31 -56.90 -46.64
C GLY A 6 1.66 -56.04 -45.42
N GLU A 7 2.90 -55.57 -45.27
CA GLU A 7 3.33 -54.75 -44.12
C GLU A 7 3.00 -53.26 -44.29
N GLN A 8 2.55 -52.60 -43.23
CA GLN A 8 2.24 -51.15 -43.21
C GLN A 8 3.41 -50.32 -42.65
N CYS A 9 4.32 -50.95 -41.90
CA CYS A 9 5.52 -50.36 -41.33
C CYS A 9 6.53 -51.46 -41.02
N ASP A 10 7.82 -51.10 -40.96
CA ASP A 10 8.88 -51.99 -40.53
C ASP A 10 10.04 -51.18 -39.90
N GLU A 11 10.20 -51.29 -38.59
CA GLU A 11 11.33 -50.73 -37.82
C GLU A 11 12.26 -51.84 -37.27
N GLY A 12 12.17 -53.06 -37.83
CA GLY A 12 12.93 -54.23 -37.40
C GLY A 12 12.66 -54.56 -35.93
N PHE A 13 13.72 -54.57 -35.11
CA PHE A 13 13.63 -54.90 -33.69
C PHE A 13 12.85 -53.87 -32.85
N ALA A 14 12.58 -52.67 -33.38
CA ALA A 14 11.77 -51.68 -32.66
C ALA A 14 10.25 -51.95 -32.78
N ASN A 15 9.83 -52.82 -33.70
CA ASN A 15 8.42 -53.20 -33.87
C ASN A 15 7.81 -53.70 -32.54
N GLY A 16 6.69 -53.10 -32.14
CA GLY A 16 5.98 -53.44 -30.91
C GLY A 16 6.60 -52.85 -29.62
N THR A 17 7.70 -52.11 -29.70
CA THR A 17 8.25 -51.39 -28.54
C THR A 17 7.37 -50.17 -28.19
N SER A 18 7.59 -49.59 -27.00
CA SER A 18 6.86 -48.40 -26.56
C SER A 18 7.13 -47.20 -27.49
N GLY A 19 8.40 -46.98 -27.85
CA GLY A 19 8.84 -45.88 -28.73
C GLY A 19 8.56 -46.04 -30.22
N SER A 20 7.89 -47.13 -30.63
CA SER A 20 7.53 -47.40 -32.03
C SER A 20 6.05 -47.19 -32.26
N CYS A 21 5.70 -46.69 -33.44
CA CYS A 21 4.33 -46.69 -33.96
C CYS A 21 4.01 -47.93 -34.81
N CYS A 22 4.94 -48.87 -34.92
CA CYS A 22 4.72 -50.16 -35.55
C CYS A 22 4.37 -51.23 -34.51
N THR A 23 3.40 -52.10 -34.81
CA THR A 23 3.07 -53.26 -33.99
C THR A 23 4.07 -54.40 -34.22
N ALA A 24 4.08 -55.42 -33.36
CA ALA A 24 4.95 -56.59 -33.50
C ALA A 24 4.66 -57.45 -34.75
N VAL A 25 3.57 -57.17 -35.47
CA VAL A 25 3.16 -57.87 -36.70
C VAL A 25 3.18 -56.94 -37.93
N CYS A 26 4.02 -55.89 -37.89
CA CYS A 26 4.28 -54.99 -39.02
C CYS A 26 3.04 -54.21 -39.52
N THR A 27 2.13 -53.85 -38.59
CA THR A 27 0.99 -52.94 -38.87
C THR A 27 1.15 -51.62 -38.11
N LEU A 28 0.57 -50.53 -38.61
CA LEU A 28 0.61 -49.25 -37.90
C LEU A 28 -0.28 -49.28 -36.65
N LYS A 29 0.19 -48.69 -35.55
CA LYS A 29 -0.65 -48.33 -34.40
C LYS A 29 -1.66 -47.26 -34.84
N ALA A 30 -2.84 -47.25 -34.20
CA ALA A 30 -3.88 -46.27 -34.51
C ALA A 30 -3.42 -44.84 -34.19
N ALA A 31 -3.93 -43.86 -34.94
CA ALA A 31 -3.69 -42.46 -34.65
C ALA A 31 -4.12 -42.11 -33.21
N GLY A 32 -3.32 -41.32 -32.49
CA GLY A 32 -3.53 -40.99 -31.08
C GLY A 32 -3.00 -42.03 -30.09
N THR A 33 -2.46 -43.17 -30.55
CA THR A 33 -1.79 -44.12 -29.65
C THR A 33 -0.48 -43.50 -29.14
N GLN A 34 -0.35 -43.33 -27.82
CA GLN A 34 0.88 -42.80 -27.22
C GLN A 34 2.06 -43.72 -27.52
N CYS A 35 3.13 -43.14 -28.06
CA CYS A 35 4.40 -43.82 -28.34
C CYS A 35 5.55 -43.27 -27.49
N ARG A 36 5.41 -42.06 -26.93
CA ARG A 36 6.30 -41.57 -25.87
C ARG A 36 5.48 -40.83 -24.82
N ALA A 37 5.75 -41.11 -23.56
CA ALA A 37 5.16 -40.36 -22.46
C ALA A 37 5.94 -39.04 -22.28
N ALA A 38 5.23 -37.99 -21.85
CA ALA A 38 5.87 -36.76 -21.42
C ALA A 38 6.85 -37.05 -20.26
N SER A 39 8.07 -36.52 -20.35
CA SER A 39 9.13 -36.72 -19.37
C SER A 39 8.95 -35.85 -18.13
N ASP A 40 8.40 -34.63 -18.29
CA ASP A 40 8.17 -33.66 -17.22
C ASP A 40 7.08 -32.64 -17.69
N ILE A 41 6.72 -31.67 -16.85
CA ILE A 41 5.55 -30.79 -17.03
C ILE A 41 5.55 -29.96 -18.33
N CYS A 42 6.73 -29.63 -18.86
CA CYS A 42 6.88 -28.87 -20.11
C CYS A 42 6.98 -29.75 -21.36
N ASP A 43 6.92 -31.06 -21.18
CA ASP A 43 6.95 -32.04 -22.25
C ASP A 43 5.55 -32.36 -22.76
N VAL A 44 5.42 -32.60 -24.06
CA VAL A 44 4.19 -33.11 -24.68
C VAL A 44 4.38 -34.60 -24.93
N ALA A 45 3.37 -35.42 -24.66
CA ALA A 45 3.45 -36.84 -25.01
C ALA A 45 3.18 -37.03 -26.51
N GLU A 46 4.05 -37.75 -27.21
CA GLU A 46 3.89 -38.03 -28.63
C GLU A 46 2.95 -39.21 -28.83
N THR A 47 2.13 -39.04 -29.85
CA THR A 47 1.17 -40.03 -30.28
C THR A 47 1.40 -40.35 -31.74
N CYS A 48 1.18 -41.61 -32.10
CA CYS A 48 1.25 -42.03 -33.48
C CYS A 48 0.25 -41.22 -34.32
N ASP A 49 0.69 -40.81 -35.51
CA ASP A 49 -0.15 -40.13 -36.49
C ASP A 49 -1.06 -41.11 -37.26
N GLY A 50 -0.80 -42.41 -37.13
CA GLY A 50 -1.48 -43.48 -37.87
C GLY A 50 -1.00 -43.63 -39.32
N SER A 51 0.11 -42.99 -39.69
CA SER A 51 0.67 -42.98 -41.05
C SER A 51 2.16 -43.34 -41.10
N SER A 52 2.89 -43.19 -39.99
CA SER A 52 4.31 -43.51 -39.83
C SER A 52 4.53 -44.63 -38.81
N GLY A 53 5.49 -45.53 -39.12
CA GLY A 53 5.97 -46.55 -38.17
C GLY A 53 6.83 -45.97 -37.05
N ALA A 54 7.45 -44.82 -37.27
CA ALA A 54 8.23 -44.10 -36.28
C ALA A 54 7.34 -43.19 -35.43
N CYS A 55 7.63 -43.15 -34.12
CA CYS A 55 7.06 -42.14 -33.23
C CYS A 55 7.52 -40.74 -33.68
N PRO A 56 6.64 -39.72 -33.63
CA PRO A 56 7.03 -38.34 -33.94
C PRO A 56 8.21 -37.85 -33.09
N ALA A 57 8.89 -36.80 -33.58
CA ALA A 57 9.92 -36.12 -32.80
C ALA A 57 9.33 -35.43 -31.56
N ASP A 58 10.16 -35.25 -30.54
CA ASP A 58 9.77 -34.58 -29.30
C ASP A 58 9.17 -33.19 -29.56
N ASP A 59 7.99 -32.97 -28.99
CA ASP A 59 7.33 -31.66 -28.95
C ASP A 59 7.30 -31.12 -27.51
N PHE A 60 7.50 -29.81 -27.37
CA PHE A 60 7.54 -29.14 -26.07
C PHE A 60 6.45 -28.08 -25.95
N ARG A 61 5.97 -27.89 -24.73
CA ARG A 61 5.02 -26.81 -24.43
C ARG A 61 5.66 -25.46 -24.70
N SER A 62 4.90 -24.56 -25.32
CA SER A 62 5.34 -23.21 -25.70
C SER A 62 5.76 -22.35 -24.50
N THR A 63 6.52 -21.29 -24.76
CA THR A 63 7.01 -20.30 -23.78
C THR A 63 5.95 -19.49 -23.05
N SER A 64 4.69 -19.57 -23.45
CA SER A 64 3.56 -19.00 -22.71
C SER A 64 2.93 -19.95 -21.69
N THR A 65 3.37 -21.22 -21.64
CA THR A 65 2.83 -22.20 -20.70
C THR A 65 3.49 -22.02 -19.36
N VAL A 66 2.76 -21.50 -18.37
CA VAL A 66 3.22 -21.45 -16.97
C VAL A 66 3.31 -22.87 -16.43
N CYS A 67 4.51 -23.29 -16.04
CA CYS A 67 4.78 -24.58 -15.43
C CYS A 67 4.90 -24.51 -13.91
N ARG A 68 5.19 -23.32 -13.36
CA ARG A 68 5.07 -23.04 -11.93
C ARG A 68 4.40 -21.66 -11.72
N PRO A 69 3.23 -21.59 -11.07
CA PRO A 69 2.57 -20.32 -10.78
C PRO A 69 3.26 -19.60 -9.60
N LEU A 70 2.92 -18.32 -9.41
CA LEU A 70 3.37 -17.53 -8.25
C LEU A 70 2.89 -18.13 -6.92
N ALA A 71 3.80 -18.29 -5.98
CA ALA A 71 3.58 -18.70 -4.59
C ALA A 71 3.48 -17.50 -3.63
N GLY A 72 3.85 -16.29 -4.05
CA GLY A 72 3.78 -15.08 -3.24
C GLY A 72 4.15 -13.81 -4.02
N GLY A 73 4.05 -12.65 -3.35
CA GLY A 73 4.33 -11.34 -3.96
C GLY A 73 5.80 -11.09 -4.34
N CYS A 74 6.70 -11.93 -3.86
CA CYS A 74 8.13 -11.92 -4.17
C CYS A 74 8.57 -13.12 -5.01
N ASP A 75 7.62 -13.81 -5.65
CA ASP A 75 7.90 -14.95 -6.50
C ASP A 75 7.96 -14.55 -7.99
N VAL A 76 8.57 -15.40 -8.82
CA VAL A 76 8.56 -15.28 -10.29
C VAL A 76 7.87 -16.52 -10.85
N ALA A 77 6.80 -16.38 -11.64
CA ALA A 77 6.23 -17.56 -12.29
C ALA A 77 7.15 -18.06 -13.41
N GLU A 78 7.44 -19.36 -13.44
CA GLU A 78 8.21 -19.96 -14.53
C GLU A 78 7.29 -20.45 -15.65
N ALA A 79 7.73 -20.17 -16.86
CA ALA A 79 7.15 -20.71 -18.07
C ALA A 79 8.07 -21.75 -18.69
N CYS A 80 7.48 -22.69 -19.41
CA CYS A 80 8.21 -23.69 -20.17
C CYS A 80 9.18 -23.04 -21.16
N PRO A 81 10.34 -23.65 -21.43
CA PRO A 81 11.34 -23.01 -22.29
C PRO A 81 11.00 -23.14 -23.79
N GLY A 82 10.01 -23.95 -24.17
CA GLY A 82 9.63 -24.19 -25.57
C GLY A 82 10.59 -25.12 -26.33
N ASN A 83 11.62 -25.63 -25.68
CA ASN A 83 12.67 -26.44 -26.31
C ASN A 83 13.19 -27.56 -25.40
N GLY A 84 12.48 -27.86 -24.32
CA GLY A 84 12.89 -28.89 -23.36
C GLY A 84 11.76 -29.29 -22.41
N PRO A 85 11.89 -30.46 -21.77
CA PRO A 85 10.81 -31.08 -21.01
C PRO A 85 10.61 -30.47 -19.62
N SER A 86 11.66 -29.86 -19.05
CA SER A 86 11.66 -29.40 -17.67
C SER A 86 11.27 -27.95 -17.51
N CYS A 87 10.53 -27.66 -16.44
CA CYS A 87 10.31 -26.31 -15.98
C CYS A 87 11.65 -25.71 -15.49
N PRO A 88 11.93 -24.42 -15.74
CA PRO A 88 13.08 -23.75 -15.14
C PRO A 88 13.07 -23.85 -13.60
N ALA A 89 14.24 -23.65 -12.99
CA ALA A 89 14.36 -23.62 -11.54
C ALA A 89 13.54 -22.46 -10.95
N ASP A 90 12.99 -22.68 -9.76
CA ASP A 90 12.21 -21.71 -8.99
C ASP A 90 13.03 -20.41 -8.76
N GLY A 91 12.52 -19.31 -9.30
CA GLY A 91 13.08 -17.98 -9.16
C GLY A 91 12.25 -17.10 -8.22
N VAL A 92 12.95 -16.28 -7.43
CA VAL A 92 12.35 -15.21 -6.63
C VAL A 92 12.64 -13.85 -7.23
N GLN A 93 11.81 -12.86 -6.90
CA GLN A 93 12.02 -11.47 -7.27
C GLN A 93 13.34 -10.97 -6.69
N GLN A 94 13.97 -10.03 -7.39
CA GLN A 94 15.23 -9.42 -6.95
C GLN A 94 15.07 -8.61 -5.65
N ASN A 95 16.17 -8.47 -4.91
CA ASN A 95 16.22 -7.60 -3.73
C ASN A 95 15.80 -6.16 -4.10
N GLY A 96 14.89 -5.59 -3.32
CA GLY A 96 14.34 -4.24 -3.56
C GLY A 96 13.09 -4.20 -4.44
N PHE A 97 12.63 -5.33 -5.00
CA PHE A 97 11.34 -5.36 -5.71
C PHE A 97 10.20 -5.07 -4.75
N VAL A 98 9.42 -4.01 -5.00
CA VAL A 98 8.30 -3.62 -4.13
C VAL A 98 7.13 -4.58 -4.35
N CYS A 99 6.89 -5.45 -3.38
CA CYS A 99 5.81 -6.44 -3.40
C CYS A 99 4.52 -5.92 -2.76
N ARG A 100 4.60 -4.87 -1.94
CA ARG A 100 3.44 -4.11 -1.48
C ARG A 100 3.76 -2.61 -1.43
N ALA A 101 2.89 -1.81 -2.01
CA ALA A 101 3.00 -0.37 -2.01
C ALA A 101 2.44 0.25 -0.71
N VAL A 102 2.85 1.48 -0.42
CA VAL A 102 2.33 2.32 0.66
C VAL A 102 0.83 2.59 0.44
N THR A 103 0.04 2.43 1.51
CA THR A 103 -1.43 2.61 1.53
C THR A 103 -1.90 3.79 2.38
N GLY A 104 -1.00 4.47 3.11
CA GLY A 104 -1.30 5.64 3.93
C GLY A 104 -0.06 6.41 4.38
N PRO A 105 -0.23 7.59 5.02
CA PRO A 105 0.89 8.44 5.42
C PRO A 105 1.79 7.82 6.51
N CYS A 106 1.31 6.76 7.19
CA CYS A 106 2.04 6.03 8.23
C CYS A 106 2.51 4.65 7.79
N ASP A 107 2.40 4.34 6.50
CA ASP A 107 2.73 3.03 5.95
C ASP A 107 4.12 3.04 5.30
N THR A 108 4.78 1.88 5.27
CA THR A 108 6.04 1.69 4.53
C THR A 108 5.83 0.70 3.39
N ALA A 109 6.62 0.82 2.33
CA ALA A 109 6.58 -0.16 1.25
C ALA A 109 7.44 -1.38 1.61
N GLU A 110 6.95 -2.56 1.27
CA GLU A 110 7.67 -3.81 1.45
C GLU A 110 8.39 -4.17 0.19
N ALA A 111 9.66 -4.47 0.38
CA ALA A 111 10.53 -4.94 -0.67
C ALA A 111 10.93 -6.38 -0.41
N CYS A 112 11.02 -7.15 -1.48
CA CYS A 112 11.61 -8.48 -1.47
C CYS A 112 13.08 -8.41 -1.06
N ASP A 113 13.54 -9.43 -0.35
CA ASP A 113 14.93 -9.58 0.10
C ASP A 113 15.83 -10.24 -0.96
N GLY A 114 15.25 -10.76 -2.04
CA GLY A 114 15.96 -11.53 -3.06
C GLY A 114 16.12 -13.02 -2.76
N SER A 115 15.48 -13.53 -1.70
CA SER A 115 15.58 -14.93 -1.26
C SER A 115 14.25 -15.58 -0.87
N SER A 116 13.24 -14.80 -0.52
CA SER A 116 11.91 -15.27 -0.13
C SER A 116 10.89 -15.03 -1.24
N ALA A 117 10.04 -16.02 -1.52
CA ALA A 117 8.87 -15.88 -2.40
C ALA A 117 7.73 -15.05 -1.76
N SER A 118 7.73 -14.95 -0.43
CA SER A 118 6.76 -14.15 0.31
C SER A 118 7.25 -12.72 0.50
N CYS A 119 6.34 -11.76 0.36
CA CYS A 119 6.55 -10.38 0.80
C CYS A 119 6.74 -10.35 2.32
N PRO A 120 7.62 -9.48 2.86
CA PRO A 120 7.74 -9.34 4.31
C PRO A 120 6.43 -8.85 4.95
N ALA A 121 6.36 -8.98 6.28
CA ALA A 121 5.23 -8.50 7.04
C ALA A 121 5.07 -6.97 6.93
N ASP A 122 3.85 -6.53 7.19
CA ASP A 122 3.47 -5.13 7.09
C ASP A 122 4.25 -4.22 8.04
N GLY A 123 4.98 -3.25 7.45
CA GLY A 123 5.78 -2.27 8.14
C GLY A 123 5.10 -0.90 8.20
N PHE A 124 5.12 -0.29 9.38
CA PHE A 124 4.58 1.04 9.62
C PHE A 124 5.67 2.02 10.10
N LEU A 125 5.48 3.31 9.81
CA LEU A 125 6.30 4.37 10.35
C LEU A 125 6.17 4.45 11.88
N SER A 126 7.23 4.87 12.55
CA SER A 126 7.28 4.90 14.01
C SER A 126 6.22 5.81 14.64
N ALA A 127 5.86 5.54 15.89
CA ALA A 127 4.89 6.35 16.62
C ALA A 127 5.32 7.80 16.92
N SER A 128 6.54 8.18 16.56
CA SER A 128 7.08 9.54 16.65
C SER A 128 6.99 10.30 15.33
N THR A 129 6.46 9.67 14.28
CA THR A 129 6.35 10.28 12.95
C THR A 129 5.07 11.11 12.89
N VAL A 130 5.20 12.42 12.77
CA VAL A 130 4.05 13.32 12.56
C VAL A 130 3.48 13.07 11.17
N CYS A 131 2.25 12.55 11.10
CA CYS A 131 1.54 12.29 9.85
C CYS A 131 0.54 13.39 9.49
N ARG A 132 0.14 14.20 10.48
CA ARG A 132 -0.61 15.43 10.26
C ARG A 132 -0.08 16.51 11.22
N PRO A 133 0.46 17.63 10.70
CA PRO A 133 0.86 18.74 11.54
C PRO A 133 -0.38 19.52 12.00
N ALA A 134 -0.28 20.14 13.18
CA ALA A 134 -1.32 21.04 13.70
C ALA A 134 -1.58 22.20 12.70
N ALA A 135 -2.86 22.39 12.33
CA ALA A 135 -3.33 23.41 11.40
C ALA A 135 -3.69 24.75 12.08
N GLY A 136 -3.62 24.84 13.41
CA GLY A 136 -3.88 26.08 14.15
C GLY A 136 -3.61 25.98 15.65
N GLY A 137 -3.82 27.08 16.37
CA GLY A 137 -3.54 27.16 17.83
C GLY A 137 -4.46 26.31 18.71
N CYS A 138 -5.51 25.73 18.14
CA CYS A 138 -6.41 24.79 18.82
C CYS A 138 -6.31 23.36 18.29
N ASP A 139 -5.30 23.08 17.48
CA ASP A 139 -5.11 21.79 16.84
C ASP A 139 -3.93 21.04 17.47
N LEU A 140 -4.05 19.71 17.56
CA LEU A 140 -2.92 18.86 17.91
C LEU A 140 -2.29 18.33 16.63
N ALA A 141 -1.04 17.90 16.73
CA ALA A 141 -0.40 17.17 15.64
C ALA A 141 -0.60 15.67 15.86
N GLU A 142 -1.07 14.96 14.85
CA GLU A 142 -1.20 13.51 14.91
C GLU A 142 0.10 12.85 14.50
N ASN A 143 0.49 11.87 15.32
CA ASN A 143 1.59 10.99 15.04
C ASN A 143 1.06 9.64 14.60
N CYS A 144 1.83 8.95 13.77
CA CYS A 144 1.56 7.56 13.46
C CYS A 144 1.43 6.72 14.73
N THR A 145 0.77 5.58 14.63
CA THR A 145 0.60 4.66 15.77
C THR A 145 1.77 3.68 15.91
N GLY A 146 2.57 3.51 14.86
CA GLY A 146 3.53 2.41 14.74
C GLY A 146 2.91 1.09 14.32
N SER A 147 1.61 1.04 14.03
CA SER A 147 0.86 -0.19 13.78
C SER A 147 -0.29 -0.06 12.78
N SER A 148 -0.47 1.10 12.15
CA SER A 148 -1.52 1.34 11.17
C SER A 148 -1.07 2.26 10.04
N ALA A 149 -1.52 1.97 8.82
CA ALA A 149 -1.28 2.77 7.63
C ALA A 149 -1.90 4.19 7.65
N PRO A 150 -3.19 4.37 8.06
CA PRO A 150 -3.75 5.71 8.17
C PRO A 150 -3.19 6.46 9.39
N CYS A 151 -3.11 7.78 9.24
CA CYS A 151 -2.93 8.69 10.38
C CYS A 151 -4.17 8.64 11.28
N PRO A 152 -4.04 8.81 12.61
CA PRO A 152 -5.20 8.95 13.50
C PRO A 152 -6.17 10.06 13.06
N ASP A 153 -7.39 9.99 13.58
CA ASP A 153 -8.39 11.05 13.42
C ASP A 153 -7.88 12.38 14.01
N ASP A 154 -8.34 13.47 13.41
CA ASP A 154 -8.00 14.86 13.78
C ASP A 154 -8.32 15.13 15.25
N ALA A 155 -7.31 15.51 16.04
CA ALA A 155 -7.47 15.76 17.46
C ALA A 155 -7.29 17.25 17.76
N PHE A 156 -8.28 17.84 18.44
CA PHE A 156 -8.24 19.25 18.82
C PHE A 156 -7.94 19.40 20.31
N LEU A 157 -7.41 20.56 20.70
CA LEU A 157 -7.37 20.96 22.11
C LEU A 157 -8.79 21.03 22.68
N LEU A 158 -8.94 20.66 23.94
CA LEU A 158 -10.25 20.66 24.63
C LEU A 158 -10.86 22.06 24.69
N ALA A 159 -12.19 22.11 24.77
CA ALA A 159 -12.91 23.35 24.98
C ALA A 159 -12.41 24.08 26.24
N GLY A 160 -12.08 25.36 26.12
CA GLY A 160 -11.53 26.16 27.22
C GLY A 160 -10.00 26.19 27.30
N ALA A 161 -9.27 25.39 26.49
CA ALA A 161 -7.81 25.51 26.41
C ALA A 161 -7.42 26.88 25.84
N VAL A 162 -6.54 27.61 26.50
CA VAL A 162 -6.10 28.94 26.06
C VAL A 162 -5.25 28.83 24.80
N CYS A 163 -5.71 29.42 23.70
CA CYS A 163 -4.98 29.47 22.43
C CYS A 163 -4.37 30.85 22.16
N ARG A 164 -4.86 31.90 22.82
CA ARG A 164 -4.19 33.20 22.89
C ARG A 164 -4.43 33.83 24.26
N ALA A 165 -3.36 34.10 24.98
CA ALA A 165 -3.42 34.81 26.26
C ALA A 165 -3.80 36.28 26.07
N ALA A 166 -4.46 36.86 27.08
CA ALA A 166 -4.75 38.29 27.12
C ALA A 166 -3.43 39.11 27.22
N ALA A 167 -3.30 40.12 26.38
CA ALA A 167 -2.18 41.06 26.34
C ALA A 167 -2.41 42.36 27.14
N GLY A 168 -3.50 42.45 27.90
CA GLY A 168 -3.81 43.58 28.77
C GLY A 168 -5.18 43.46 29.44
N ILE A 169 -5.50 44.38 30.36
CA ILE A 169 -6.76 44.34 31.13
C ILE A 169 -8.01 44.46 30.26
N CYS A 170 -7.90 45.11 29.08
CA CYS A 170 -8.99 45.24 28.11
C CYS A 170 -8.95 44.21 26.99
N ASP A 171 -7.98 43.30 27.02
CA ASP A 171 -7.87 42.21 26.07
C ASP A 171 -8.56 40.96 26.60
N ALA A 172 -9.38 40.30 25.79
CA ALA A 172 -9.91 39.00 26.16
C ALA A 172 -8.82 37.94 26.00
N GLU A 173 -9.02 36.81 26.66
CA GLU A 173 -8.27 35.59 26.38
C GLU A 173 -9.15 34.73 25.46
N GLU A 174 -8.59 34.19 24.38
CA GLU A 174 -9.31 33.26 23.52
C GLU A 174 -8.98 31.83 23.89
N THR A 175 -10.04 31.07 23.97
CA THR A 175 -10.01 29.66 24.30
C THR A 175 -10.56 28.83 23.16
N CYS A 176 -10.05 27.62 23.03
CA CYS A 176 -10.45 26.70 22.00
C CYS A 176 -11.92 26.29 22.17
N PRO A 177 -12.64 26.08 21.06
CA PRO A 177 -14.02 25.61 21.09
C PRO A 177 -14.15 24.10 21.36
N GLY A 178 -13.06 23.32 21.25
CA GLY A 178 -13.04 21.87 21.49
C GLY A 178 -13.34 20.99 20.27
N GLY A 179 -13.42 21.56 19.06
CA GLY A 179 -13.76 20.80 17.85
C GLY A 179 -13.37 21.52 16.55
N SER A 180 -12.39 22.41 16.62
CA SER A 180 -11.89 23.18 15.47
C SER A 180 -10.42 23.53 15.70
N PRO A 181 -9.58 23.54 14.65
CA PRO A 181 -8.17 23.89 14.75
C PRO A 181 -7.93 25.39 15.00
N THR A 182 -8.93 26.22 14.71
CA THR A 182 -8.80 27.68 14.77
C THR A 182 -9.08 28.23 16.16
N CYS A 183 -8.14 29.02 16.67
CA CYS A 183 -8.40 29.92 17.80
C CYS A 183 -9.43 30.99 17.38
N PRO A 184 -10.40 31.36 18.24
CA PRO A 184 -11.30 32.47 17.96
C PRO A 184 -10.55 33.77 17.65
N PRO A 185 -11.18 34.71 16.91
CA PRO A 185 -10.59 36.02 16.65
C PRO A 185 -10.32 36.78 17.95
N ASP A 186 -9.27 37.60 17.91
CA ASP A 186 -8.89 38.50 19.00
C ASP A 186 -10.05 39.42 19.40
N ALA A 187 -10.55 39.26 20.61
CA ALA A 187 -11.65 40.03 21.16
C ALA A 187 -11.16 41.02 22.23
N LYS A 188 -11.71 42.23 22.21
CA LYS A 188 -11.50 43.23 23.26
C LYS A 188 -12.73 43.34 24.14
N LYS A 189 -12.50 43.56 25.42
CA LYS A 189 -13.56 43.77 26.42
C LYS A 189 -14.20 45.15 26.21
N THR A 190 -15.40 45.31 26.76
CA THR A 190 -16.12 46.60 26.83
C THR A 190 -16.47 47.01 28.26
N ASP A 191 -16.05 46.22 29.24
CA ASP A 191 -16.38 46.41 30.64
C ASP A 191 -15.47 47.46 31.30
N VAL A 192 -15.85 47.86 32.52
CA VAL A 192 -15.06 48.76 33.35
C VAL A 192 -13.70 48.11 33.67
N CYS A 193 -12.62 48.75 33.24
CA CYS A 193 -11.25 48.33 33.50
C CYS A 193 -10.59 49.11 34.65
N ARG A 194 -11.14 50.26 35.02
CA ARG A 194 -10.82 50.94 36.28
C ARG A 194 -12.08 51.53 36.88
N ALA A 195 -12.41 51.13 38.09
CA ALA A 195 -13.51 51.74 38.84
C ALA A 195 -13.15 53.16 39.27
N ALA A 196 -14.16 54.00 39.42
CA ALA A 196 -14.04 55.29 40.08
C ALA A 196 -13.61 55.11 41.56
N VAL A 197 -12.62 55.88 42.01
CA VAL A 197 -12.09 55.87 43.37
C VAL A 197 -12.92 56.75 44.32
N ASP A 198 -13.50 57.83 43.80
CA ASP A 198 -14.34 58.76 44.55
C ASP A 198 -15.38 59.46 43.66
N ALA A 199 -16.19 60.35 44.22
CA ALA A 199 -17.26 61.06 43.52
C ALA A 199 -16.76 62.01 42.41
N CYS A 200 -15.47 62.34 42.39
CA CYS A 200 -14.81 63.18 41.38
C CYS A 200 -13.96 62.37 40.40
N ASP A 201 -13.95 61.03 40.53
CA ASP A 201 -13.26 60.12 39.64
C ASP A 201 -14.25 59.47 38.66
N VAL A 202 -13.89 59.41 37.38
CA VAL A 202 -14.69 58.70 36.39
C VAL A 202 -14.22 57.25 36.35
N ALA A 203 -15.14 56.31 36.09
CA ALA A 203 -14.76 54.93 35.83
C ALA A 203 -14.40 54.77 34.35
N GLU A 204 -13.30 54.07 34.08
CA GLU A 204 -12.86 53.83 32.71
C GLU A 204 -13.30 52.46 32.24
N SER A 205 -13.83 52.43 31.01
CA SER A 205 -14.26 51.22 30.35
C SER A 205 -13.41 50.96 29.11
N CYS A 206 -13.20 49.68 28.84
CA CYS A 206 -12.59 49.24 27.61
C CYS A 206 -13.46 49.66 26.42
N ASN A 207 -12.83 50.02 25.30
CA ASN A 207 -13.51 50.58 24.14
C ASN A 207 -13.78 49.54 23.04
N GLY A 208 -13.56 48.25 23.30
CA GLY A 208 -13.70 47.18 22.30
C GLY A 208 -12.63 47.19 21.20
N THR A 209 -11.54 47.98 21.33
CA THR A 209 -10.47 48.05 20.31
C THR A 209 -9.04 48.05 20.87
N SER A 210 -8.82 48.47 22.12
CA SER A 210 -7.51 48.52 22.76
C SER A 210 -7.29 47.40 23.79
N ASN A 211 -6.03 46.96 23.96
CA ASN A 211 -5.61 46.05 25.03
C ASN A 211 -5.52 46.73 26.41
N THR A 212 -5.38 48.05 26.42
CA THR A 212 -5.17 48.84 27.65
C THR A 212 -6.41 49.62 28.04
N CYS A 213 -6.57 49.83 29.34
CA CYS A 213 -7.57 50.75 29.87
C CYS A 213 -7.25 52.19 29.42
N PRO A 214 -8.26 53.02 29.10
CA PRO A 214 -8.04 54.45 28.89
C PRO A 214 -7.38 55.11 30.11
N THR A 215 -6.72 56.25 29.89
CA THR A 215 -6.05 57.01 30.96
C THR A 215 -7.05 57.60 31.93
N ASP A 216 -6.66 57.69 33.22
CA ASP A 216 -7.44 58.29 34.32
C ASP A 216 -8.01 59.67 33.95
N VAL A 217 -9.34 59.80 33.97
CA VAL A 217 -10.08 61.06 33.75
C VAL A 217 -10.88 61.43 35.00
N LYS A 218 -10.74 62.68 35.45
CA LYS A 218 -11.57 63.25 36.52
C LYS A 218 -12.85 63.86 35.98
N ALA A 219 -13.83 64.02 36.86
CA ALA A 219 -15.07 64.72 36.53
C ALA A 219 -14.77 66.10 35.93
N THR A 220 -15.58 66.53 34.97
CA THR A 220 -15.39 67.82 34.28
C THR A 220 -15.48 68.98 35.27
N ASP A 221 -14.73 70.06 35.01
CA ASP A 221 -14.71 71.23 35.89
C ASP A 221 -16.12 71.80 36.09
N GLY A 222 -16.49 72.07 37.35
CA GLY A 222 -17.85 72.46 37.74
C GLY A 222 -18.80 71.32 38.13
N THR A 223 -18.38 70.05 38.05
CA THR A 223 -19.17 68.92 38.57
C THR A 223 -19.10 68.88 40.10
N SER A 224 -20.25 68.85 40.78
CA SER A 224 -20.29 68.70 42.23
C SER A 224 -20.10 67.22 42.61
N CYS A 225 -19.01 66.94 43.34
CA CYS A 225 -18.64 65.61 43.80
C CYS A 225 -18.94 65.50 45.30
N THR A 226 -20.15 65.09 45.65
CA THR A 226 -20.59 64.86 47.04
C THR A 226 -21.02 63.43 47.26
#